data_AF-M7AHR1-F1
#
_entry.id   AF-M7AHR1-F1
#
_cell.length_a   1.000
_cell.length_b   1.000
_cell.length_c   1.000
_cell.angle_alpha   90.00
_cell.angle_beta   90.00
_cell.angle_gamma   90.00
#
_symmetry.space_group_name_H-M   'P 1'
#
loop_
_entity.id
_entity.type
_entity.pdbx_description
1 polymer ?
#
loop_
_entity_poly.entity_id
_entity_poly.type
_entity_poly.pdbx_seq_one_letter_code
_entity_poly.pdbx_strand_id
1 'polypeptide(L)'
;MDAATRGNRNFLAINAQYYEEGKNKAVVKTLDIIDTEGCHNSSYVKSQVKAILEKFGISEMQVLSICVDNAANMTCAIKNFSEDNETISTSENRDVDRTEAILPDEGTKGMDEIELNMHAAVQWVNDPSLILPTRLHEDDSKVQLMRCGIHTLQLAIWDGLNKEHVKKFLAKIQQVVVKL
;
A
#
# COMPACT_ATOMS: atom_id res chain seq x y z
N MET A 1 2.50 3.27 5.13
CA MET A 1 3.03 1.99 5.64
C MET A 1 4.29 1.69 4.86
N ASP A 2 5.33 1.23 5.52
CA ASP A 2 6.62 0.97 4.89
C ASP A 2 7.13 -0.41 5.30
N ALA A 3 7.77 -1.11 4.36
CA ALA A 3 8.29 -2.45 4.56
C ALA A 3 9.75 -2.51 4.11
N ALA A 4 10.62 -3.00 4.99
CA ALA A 4 12.06 -3.08 4.69
C ALA A 4 12.66 -4.39 5.18
N THR A 5 13.53 -4.98 4.37
CA THR A 5 14.30 -6.18 4.72
C THR A 5 15.72 -5.79 5.09
N ARG A 6 16.22 -6.27 6.24
CA ARG A 6 17.63 -6.12 6.63
C ARG A 6 18.14 -7.43 7.23
N GLY A 7 19.13 -8.02 6.57
CA GLY A 7 19.62 -9.36 6.93
C GLY A 7 18.49 -10.39 6.79
N ASN A 8 18.23 -11.14 7.86
CA ASN A 8 17.16 -12.15 7.90
C ASN A 8 15.86 -11.63 8.55
N ARG A 9 15.73 -10.31 8.72
CA ARG A 9 14.57 -9.69 9.37
C ARG A 9 13.84 -8.78 8.41
N ASN A 10 12.55 -8.68 8.65
CA ASN A 10 11.63 -7.91 7.85
C ASN A 10 10.87 -6.99 8.78
N PHE A 11 10.89 -5.70 8.49
CA PHE A 11 10.26 -4.70 9.34
C PHE A 11 9.06 -4.11 8.62
N LEU A 12 7.95 -4.00 9.34
CA LEU A 12 6.75 -3.30 8.92
C LEU A 12 6.57 -2.09 9.82
N ALA A 13 6.69 -0.89 9.26
CA ALA A 13 6.48 0.36 9.97
C ALA A 13 5.12 0.97 9.61
N ILE A 14 4.33 1.29 10.63
CA ILE A 14 3.03 1.95 10.47
C ILE A 14 3.11 3.36 11.05
N ASN A 15 2.83 4.34 10.18
CA ASN A 15 2.76 5.75 10.55
C ASN A 15 1.33 6.26 10.32
N ALA A 16 0.76 6.93 11.32
CA ALA A 16 -0.44 7.73 11.18
C ALA A 16 -0.06 9.12 10.67
N GLN A 17 -0.80 9.61 9.67
CA GLN A 17 -0.69 10.97 9.17
C GLN A 17 -2.06 11.62 9.25
N TYR A 18 -2.14 12.77 9.88
CA TYR A 18 -3.39 13.51 10.05
C TYR A 18 -3.15 15.01 10.12
N TYR A 19 -4.21 15.77 9.89
CA TYR A 19 -4.19 17.21 10.03
C TYR A 19 -4.66 17.61 11.44
N GLU A 20 -3.84 18.38 12.16
CA GLU A 20 -4.21 18.90 13.48
C GLU A 20 -4.76 20.32 13.32
N GLU A 21 -6.09 20.46 13.26
CA GLU A 21 -6.77 21.73 13.00
C GLU A 21 -6.32 22.85 13.96
N GLY A 22 -6.28 22.57 15.26
CA GLY A 22 -5.89 23.55 16.27
C GLY A 22 -4.45 24.06 16.15
N LYS A 23 -3.57 23.36 15.40
CA LYS A 23 -2.20 23.79 15.13
C LYS A 23 -1.95 24.11 13.66
N ASN A 24 -2.99 24.04 12.82
CA ASN A 24 -2.97 24.26 11.38
C ASN A 24 -1.78 23.57 10.68
N LYS A 25 -1.54 22.29 10.99
CA LYS A 25 -0.36 21.56 10.50
C LYS A 25 -0.65 20.08 10.26
N ALA A 26 0.04 19.53 9.26
CA ALA A 26 0.13 18.08 9.08
C ALA A 26 1.06 17.47 10.13
N VAL A 27 0.63 16.36 10.72
CA VAL A 27 1.38 15.63 11.75
C VAL A 27 1.59 14.20 11.28
N VAL A 28 2.81 13.70 11.44
CA VAL A 28 3.17 12.30 11.24
C VAL A 28 3.55 11.70 12.59
N LYS A 29 2.97 10.56 12.94
CA LYS A 29 3.30 9.79 14.14
C LYS A 29 3.53 8.34 13.78
N THR A 30 4.67 7.80 14.16
CA THR A 30 4.89 6.35 14.10
C THR A 30 4.05 5.67 15.18
N LEU A 31 3.17 4.77 14.75
CA LEU A 31 2.33 3.96 15.63
C LEU A 31 3.11 2.75 16.14
N ASP A 32 3.77 2.04 15.23
CA ASP A 32 4.59 0.88 15.58
C ASP A 32 5.59 0.52 14.48
N ILE A 33 6.61 -0.26 14.87
CA ILE A 33 7.57 -0.92 13.97
C ILE A 33 7.68 -2.38 14.39
N ILE A 34 7.18 -3.28 13.56
CA ILE A 34 7.10 -4.71 13.86
C ILE A 34 8.14 -5.48 13.06
N ASP A 35 8.86 -6.40 13.69
CA ASP A 35 9.60 -7.45 13.00
C ASP A 35 8.60 -8.54 12.57
N THR A 36 8.39 -8.70 11.26
CA THR A 36 7.44 -9.67 10.70
C THR A 36 8.03 -11.07 10.60
N GLU A 37 9.27 -11.29 11.03
CA GLU A 37 9.94 -12.60 11.08
C GLU A 37 9.96 -13.35 9.74
N GLY A 38 9.82 -12.66 8.61
CA GLY A 38 9.72 -13.31 7.29
C GLY A 38 8.31 -13.35 6.70
N CYS A 39 7.28 -13.11 7.51
CA CYS A 39 5.89 -13.23 7.10
C CYS A 39 5.37 -11.93 6.46
N HIS A 40 5.20 -11.96 5.14
CA HIS A 40 4.63 -10.85 4.35
C HIS A 40 3.44 -11.28 3.50
N ASN A 41 2.69 -12.30 3.91
CA ASN A 41 1.44 -12.60 3.22
C ASN A 41 0.40 -11.51 3.52
N SER A 42 -0.57 -11.33 2.62
CA SER A 42 -1.53 -10.24 2.73
C SER A 42 -2.40 -10.31 3.99
N SER A 43 -2.77 -11.51 4.45
CA SER A 43 -3.58 -11.70 5.65
C SER A 43 -2.84 -11.30 6.92
N TYR A 44 -1.56 -11.65 7.05
CA TYR A 44 -0.72 -11.28 8.18
C TYR A 44 -0.49 -9.76 8.22
N VAL A 45 -0.13 -9.14 7.08
CA VAL A 45 0.04 -7.68 7.03
C VAL A 45 -1.26 -6.98 7.45
N LYS A 46 -2.41 -7.45 6.96
CA LYS A 46 -3.72 -6.92 7.34
C LYS A 46 -4.00 -7.08 8.84
N SER A 47 -3.75 -8.26 9.43
CA SER A 47 -3.96 -8.46 10.87
C SER A 47 -3.07 -7.57 11.72
N GLN A 48 -1.81 -7.37 11.32
CA GLN A 48 -0.90 -6.45 12.03
C GLN A 48 -1.40 -5.00 11.99
N VAL A 49 -1.93 -4.54 10.84
CA VAL A 49 -2.52 -3.21 10.72
C VAL A 49 -3.73 -3.07 11.65
N LYS A 50 -4.66 -4.03 11.62
CA LYS A 50 -5.87 -4.01 12.47
C LYS A 50 -5.51 -3.99 13.96
N ALA A 51 -4.59 -4.87 14.38
CA ALA A 51 -4.13 -4.93 15.77
C ALA A 51 -3.50 -3.61 16.25
N ILE A 52 -2.74 -2.93 15.39
CA ILE A 52 -2.17 -1.62 15.73
C ILE A 52 -3.26 -0.56 15.84
N LEU A 53 -4.21 -0.51 14.90
CA LEU A 53 -5.31 0.46 14.98
C LEU A 53 -6.13 0.27 16.26
N GLU A 54 -6.48 -0.97 16.60
CA GLU A 54 -7.18 -1.32 17.86
C GLU A 54 -6.39 -0.88 19.09
N LYS A 55 -5.07 -1.11 19.13
CA LYS A 55 -4.19 -0.69 20.24
C LYS A 55 -4.25 0.82 20.51
N PHE A 56 -4.49 1.63 19.47
CA PHE A 56 -4.64 3.09 19.58
C PHE A 56 -6.10 3.55 19.63
N GLY A 57 -7.08 2.63 19.65
CA GLY A 57 -8.50 2.95 19.65
C GLY A 57 -8.99 3.63 18.37
N ILE A 58 -8.31 3.39 17.24
CA ILE A 58 -8.64 3.96 15.94
C ILE A 58 -9.56 2.97 15.21
N SER A 59 -10.77 3.40 14.87
CA SER A 59 -11.69 2.60 14.06
C SER A 59 -11.26 2.58 12.60
N GLU A 60 -11.50 1.47 11.89
CA GLU A 60 -11.27 1.37 10.43
C GLU A 60 -12.01 2.48 9.67
N MET A 61 -13.20 2.89 10.15
CA MET A 61 -14.00 3.97 9.57
C MET A 61 -13.32 5.35 9.64
N GLN A 62 -12.34 5.52 10.53
CA GLN A 62 -11.56 6.76 10.65
C GLN A 62 -10.35 6.78 9.70
N VAL A 63 -10.04 5.64 9.07
CA VAL A 63 -8.90 5.52 8.15
C VAL A 63 -9.35 5.90 6.75
N LEU A 64 -8.99 7.10 6.31
CA LEU A 64 -9.29 7.57 4.96
C LEU A 64 -8.56 6.76 3.88
N SER A 65 -7.26 6.53 4.07
CA SER A 65 -6.42 5.85 3.09
C SER A 65 -5.20 5.20 3.73
N ILE A 66 -4.66 4.17 3.06
CA ILE A 66 -3.40 3.54 3.42
C ILE A 66 -2.48 3.59 2.20
N CYS A 67 -1.33 4.23 2.37
CA CYS A 67 -0.25 4.26 1.38
C CYS A 67 0.72 3.09 1.62
N VAL A 68 0.95 2.27 0.60
CA VAL A 68 1.85 1.10 0.62
C VAL A 68 2.77 1.09 -0.61
N ASP A 69 3.84 0.29 -0.58
CA ASP A 69 4.64 0.02 -1.77
C ASP A 69 3.83 -0.71 -2.86
N ASN A 70 4.44 -0.98 -4.03
CA ASN A 70 3.74 -1.71 -5.08
C ASN A 70 3.74 -3.23 -4.91
N ALA A 71 4.24 -3.77 -3.79
CA ALA A 71 4.31 -5.21 -3.60
C ALA A 71 2.89 -5.83 -3.59
N ALA A 72 2.73 -6.94 -4.30
CA ALA A 72 1.44 -7.59 -4.49
C ALA A 72 0.75 -7.89 -3.15
N ASN A 73 1.51 -8.45 -2.20
CA ASN A 73 0.98 -8.81 -0.88
C ASN A 73 0.51 -7.60 -0.07
N MET A 74 1.25 -6.49 -0.13
CA MET A 74 0.90 -5.25 0.56
C MET A 74 -0.39 -4.68 0.02
N THR A 75 -0.56 -4.73 -1.30
CA THR A 75 -1.73 -4.12 -1.95
C THR A 75 -2.96 -5.00 -1.82
N CYS A 76 -2.79 -6.32 -1.83
CA CYS A 76 -3.85 -7.28 -1.51
C CYS A 76 -4.34 -7.13 -0.06
N ALA A 77 -3.43 -6.88 0.90
CA ALA A 77 -3.80 -6.66 2.30
C ALA A 77 -4.77 -5.48 2.48
N ILE A 78 -4.58 -4.41 1.70
CA ILE A 78 -5.38 -3.19 1.80
C ILE A 78 -6.68 -3.28 0.98
N LYS A 79 -6.65 -3.91 -0.20
CA LYS A 79 -7.87 -4.08 -1.02
C LYS A 79 -8.99 -4.76 -0.25
N ASN A 80 -8.63 -5.78 0.53
CA ASN A 80 -9.60 -6.55 1.30
C ASN A 80 -9.76 -6.00 2.72
N PHE A 81 -9.25 -4.80 3.04
CA PHE A 81 -9.13 -4.31 4.41
C PHE A 81 -10.49 -4.15 5.10
N SER A 82 -11.46 -3.57 4.38
CA SER A 82 -12.82 -3.29 4.85
C SER A 82 -13.81 -4.47 4.64
N GLU A 83 -13.40 -5.54 3.94
CA GLU A 83 -14.30 -6.63 3.51
C GLU A 83 -14.67 -7.63 4.63
N ASP A 84 -13.94 -7.65 5.75
CA ASP A 84 -14.22 -8.62 6.83
C ASP A 84 -15.46 -8.27 7.68
N ASN A 85 -16.01 -7.07 7.55
CA ASN A 85 -17.11 -6.62 8.40
C ASN A 85 -18.50 -7.12 7.94
N GLU A 86 -18.61 -7.81 6.80
CA GLU A 86 -19.91 -8.21 6.23
C GLU A 86 -20.40 -9.64 6.57
N THR A 87 -19.71 -10.46 7.37
CA THR A 87 -20.23 -11.79 7.74
C THR A 87 -19.92 -12.23 9.17
N ILE A 88 -20.74 -11.77 10.12
CA ILE A 88 -21.17 -12.62 11.24
C ILE A 88 -22.51 -13.24 10.83
N SER A 89 -22.44 -14.35 10.10
CA SER A 89 -23.53 -15.29 9.97
C SER A 89 -22.95 -16.70 10.02
N THR A 90 -23.33 -17.39 11.09
CA THR A 90 -23.05 -18.79 11.42
C THR A 90 -23.15 -19.74 10.23
N SER A 91 -22.14 -20.58 9.99
CA SER A 91 -22.27 -22.06 9.95
C SER A 91 -21.02 -22.79 9.44
N GLU A 92 -20.52 -23.68 10.30
CA GLU A 92 -20.06 -25.06 10.05
C GLU A 92 -18.94 -25.39 9.03
N ASN A 93 -17.89 -25.99 9.60
CA ASN A 93 -16.83 -26.82 9.01
C ASN A 93 -17.18 -27.53 7.69
N ARG A 94 -16.30 -27.42 6.68
CA ARG A 94 -15.84 -28.56 5.85
C ARG A 94 -14.41 -28.33 5.33
N ASP A 95 -13.50 -29.21 5.76
CA ASP A 95 -12.26 -29.53 5.04
C ASP A 95 -12.61 -30.12 3.66
N VAL A 96 -12.11 -29.52 2.57
CA VAL A 96 -11.94 -30.22 1.28
C VAL A 96 -10.71 -29.70 0.55
N ASP A 97 -9.69 -30.54 0.58
CA ASP A 97 -8.83 -31.03 -0.50
C ASP A 97 -8.20 -30.08 -1.54
N ARG A 98 -6.93 -30.39 -1.76
CA ARG A 98 -5.93 -29.77 -2.63
C ARG A 98 -6.24 -30.09 -4.09
N THR A 99 -6.48 -29.08 -4.92
CA THR A 99 -6.35 -29.24 -6.38
C THR A 99 -5.82 -27.94 -6.97
N GLU A 100 -4.72 -28.05 -7.72
CA GLU A 100 -4.07 -26.96 -8.43
C GLU A 100 -5.04 -26.32 -9.43
N ALA A 101 -5.43 -25.08 -9.19
CA ALA A 101 -6.19 -24.29 -10.14
C ALA A 101 -5.22 -23.52 -11.05
N ILE A 102 -5.20 -23.95 -12.31
CA ILE A 102 -4.57 -23.30 -13.44
C ILE A 102 -5.13 -21.86 -13.55
N LEU A 103 -4.26 -20.86 -13.48
CA LEU A 103 -4.62 -19.46 -13.71
C LEU A 103 -4.98 -19.27 -15.20
N PRO A 104 -6.15 -18.70 -15.54
CA PRO A 104 -6.42 -18.28 -16.90
C PRO A 104 -5.64 -17.01 -17.24
N ASP A 105 -5.02 -17.05 -18.41
CA ASP A 105 -4.39 -15.94 -19.14
C ASP A 105 -5.46 -14.92 -19.54
N GLU A 106 -5.63 -13.86 -18.76
CA GLU A 106 -6.41 -12.67 -19.13
C GLU A 106 -5.47 -11.62 -19.69
N GLY A 107 -5.51 -11.50 -21.02
CA GLY A 107 -4.72 -10.57 -21.80
C GLY A 107 -4.90 -9.09 -21.42
N THR A 108 -3.93 -8.33 -21.90
CA THR A 108 -3.78 -6.87 -21.89
C THR A 108 -5.11 -6.12 -22.05
N LYS A 109 -5.78 -5.79 -20.94
CA LYS A 109 -6.79 -4.72 -20.90
C LYS A 109 -6.05 -3.42 -20.61
N GLY A 110 -6.21 -2.47 -21.53
CA GLY A 110 -5.51 -1.20 -21.54
C GLY A 110 -5.64 -0.46 -20.22
N MET A 111 -4.57 0.25 -19.86
CA MET A 111 -4.60 1.23 -18.78
C MET A 111 -5.66 2.28 -19.14
N ASP A 112 -6.79 2.26 -18.45
CA ASP A 112 -7.65 3.43 -18.41
C ASP A 112 -6.78 4.58 -17.86
N GLU A 113 -6.56 5.60 -18.70
CA GLU A 113 -5.85 6.81 -18.32
C GLU A 113 -6.62 7.45 -17.16
N ILE A 114 -6.10 7.31 -15.94
CA ILE A 114 -6.53 8.13 -14.82
C ILE A 114 -6.09 9.55 -15.16
N GLU A 115 -7.00 10.33 -15.73
CA GLU A 115 -6.80 11.75 -15.98
C GLU A 115 -6.53 12.44 -14.63
N LEU A 116 -5.27 12.70 -14.34
CA LEU A 116 -4.83 13.40 -13.14
C LEU A 116 -5.40 14.82 -13.22
N ASN A 117 -6.51 15.05 -12.53
CA ASN A 117 -7.11 16.39 -12.43
C ASN A 117 -6.13 17.31 -11.69
N MET A 118 -5.30 17.99 -12.47
CA MET A 118 -4.23 18.87 -12.01
C MET A 118 -4.77 20.02 -11.15
N HIS A 119 -6.04 20.41 -11.35
CA HIS A 119 -6.73 21.41 -10.55
C HIS A 119 -7.01 20.92 -9.11
N ALA A 120 -7.42 19.65 -8.96
CA ALA A 120 -7.65 19.04 -7.65
C ALA A 120 -6.34 18.88 -6.85
N ALA A 121 -5.24 18.54 -7.52
CA ALA A 121 -3.92 18.45 -6.89
C ALA A 121 -3.44 19.82 -6.37
N VAL A 122 -3.63 20.89 -7.15
CA VAL A 122 -3.27 22.26 -6.75
C VAL A 122 -4.16 22.75 -5.60
N GLN A 123 -5.45 22.42 -5.60
CA GLN A 123 -6.35 22.74 -4.50
C GLN A 123 -5.99 21.99 -3.20
N TRP A 124 -5.53 20.74 -3.28
CA TRP A 124 -5.09 19.97 -2.11
C TRP A 124 -3.85 20.56 -1.42
N VAL A 125 -2.94 21.16 -2.20
CA VAL A 125 -1.75 21.84 -1.68
C VAL A 125 -2.11 23.16 -0.97
N ASN A 126 -3.18 23.84 -1.42
CA ASN A 126 -3.54 25.17 -0.94
C ASN A 126 -4.56 25.15 0.20
N ASP A 127 -5.55 24.26 0.17
CA ASP A 127 -6.55 24.09 1.24
C ASP A 127 -7.07 22.64 1.28
N PRO A 128 -6.46 21.77 2.11
CA PRO A 128 -6.87 20.39 2.27
C PRO A 128 -8.32 20.21 2.74
N SER A 129 -8.92 21.23 3.38
CA SER A 129 -10.25 21.16 3.99
C SER A 129 -11.40 21.13 2.98
N LEU A 130 -11.16 21.54 1.73
CA LEU A 130 -12.19 21.62 0.68
C LEU A 130 -12.39 20.31 -0.11
N ILE A 131 -11.42 19.39 -0.06
CA ILE A 131 -11.46 18.12 -0.82
C ILE A 131 -11.87 16.95 0.06
N LEU A 132 -11.57 17.02 1.36
CA LEU A 132 -11.95 16.01 2.35
C LEU A 132 -13.47 15.74 2.39
N PRO A 133 -14.38 16.75 2.33
CA PRO A 133 -15.82 16.49 2.42
C PRO A 133 -16.43 15.91 1.14
N THR A 134 -15.88 16.24 -0.04
CA THR A 134 -16.50 15.84 -1.32
C THR A 134 -16.29 14.36 -1.63
N ARG A 135 -15.19 13.74 -1.13
CA ARG A 135 -14.94 12.30 -1.29
C ARG A 135 -15.56 11.43 -0.19
N LEU A 136 -16.02 12.02 0.91
CA LEU A 136 -16.75 11.31 1.98
C LEU A 136 -18.25 11.13 1.66
N HIS A 137 -18.72 11.63 0.51
CA HIS A 137 -20.13 11.69 0.15
C HIS A 137 -20.61 10.49 -0.70
N GLU A 138 -19.71 9.60 -1.08
CA GLU A 138 -20.05 8.30 -1.65
C GLU A 138 -19.94 7.26 -0.53
N ASP A 139 -20.98 6.45 -0.38
CA ASP A 139 -21.25 5.45 0.67
C ASP A 139 -20.23 4.28 0.73
N ASP A 140 -19.03 4.47 0.17
CA ASP A 140 -17.94 3.52 0.25
C ASP A 140 -17.17 3.79 1.54
N SER A 141 -17.61 3.15 2.62
CA SER A 141 -16.88 2.97 3.90
C SER A 141 -15.55 2.18 3.74
N LYS A 142 -15.00 2.14 2.52
CA LYS A 142 -13.81 1.41 2.14
C LYS A 142 -12.58 2.29 2.24
N VAL A 143 -11.57 1.77 2.95
CA VAL A 143 -10.25 2.42 3.05
C VAL A 143 -9.61 2.52 1.67
N GLN A 144 -9.20 3.72 1.27
CA GLN A 144 -8.56 3.92 -0.04
C GLN A 144 -7.12 3.39 -0.06
N LEU A 145 -6.81 2.52 -1.02
CA LEU A 145 -5.44 2.11 -1.29
C LEU A 145 -4.70 3.19 -2.10
N MET A 146 -3.61 3.71 -1.57
CA MET A 146 -2.68 4.56 -2.31
C MET A 146 -1.35 3.85 -2.56
N ARG A 147 -0.80 4.00 -3.77
CA ARG A 147 0.53 3.49 -4.12
C ARG A 147 1.60 4.50 -3.74
N CYS A 148 2.73 4.02 -3.25
CA CYS A 148 3.87 4.87 -2.90
C CYS A 148 4.48 5.50 -4.17
N GLY A 149 4.37 6.83 -4.28
CA GLY A 149 4.89 7.57 -5.43
C GLY A 149 6.41 7.43 -5.61
N ILE A 150 7.17 7.31 -4.52
CA ILE A 150 8.63 7.10 -4.57
C ILE A 150 8.95 5.73 -5.18
N HIS A 151 8.26 4.68 -4.72
CA HIS A 151 8.46 3.34 -5.26
C HIS A 151 8.03 3.25 -6.73
N THR A 152 6.92 3.89 -7.10
CA THR A 152 6.47 3.98 -8.50
C THR A 152 7.49 4.71 -9.38
N LEU A 153 8.07 5.83 -8.91
CA LEU A 153 9.14 6.52 -9.62
C LEU A 153 10.38 5.65 -9.76
N GLN A 154 10.76 4.93 -8.70
CA GLN A 154 11.86 3.98 -8.75
C GLN A 154 11.62 2.93 -9.86
N LEU A 155 10.44 2.32 -9.92
CA LEU A 155 10.10 1.36 -10.97
C LEU A 155 10.23 1.98 -12.36
N ALA A 156 9.71 3.18 -12.58
CA ALA A 156 9.84 3.88 -13.86
C ALA A 156 11.31 4.13 -14.27
N ILE A 157 12.17 4.47 -13.30
CA ILE A 157 13.62 4.60 -13.54
C ILE A 157 14.21 3.24 -13.92
N TRP A 158 13.90 2.18 -13.17
CA TRP A 158 14.39 0.82 -13.44
C TRP A 158 13.97 0.33 -14.84
N ASP A 159 12.73 0.59 -15.25
CA ASP A 159 12.22 0.26 -16.58
C ASP A 159 13.01 1.00 -17.67
N GLY A 160 13.32 2.28 -17.45
CA GLY A 160 14.19 3.06 -18.31
C GLY A 160 15.61 2.49 -18.43
N LEU A 161 16.20 2.07 -17.31
CA LEU A 161 17.54 1.49 -17.24
C LEU A 161 17.63 0.07 -17.83
N ASN A 162 16.53 -0.67 -17.84
CA ASN A 162 16.44 -2.01 -18.40
C ASN A 162 16.43 -2.04 -19.95
N LYS A 163 16.36 -0.88 -20.61
CA LYS A 163 16.52 -0.77 -22.07
C LYS A 163 17.89 -1.30 -22.51
N GLU A 164 17.91 -2.08 -23.59
CA GLU A 164 19.07 -2.90 -23.99
C GLU A 164 20.40 -2.13 -24.07
N HIS A 165 20.37 -0.92 -24.64
CA HIS A 165 21.54 -0.05 -24.75
C HIS A 165 22.08 0.39 -23.38
N VAL A 166 21.20 0.83 -22.48
CA VAL A 166 21.58 1.31 -21.14
C VAL A 166 22.05 0.14 -20.26
N LYS A 167 21.39 -1.01 -20.37
CA LYS A 167 21.75 -2.24 -19.65
C LYS A 167 23.17 -2.71 -19.97
N LYS A 168 23.59 -2.67 -21.24
CA LYS A 168 24.97 -3.00 -21.66
C LYS A 168 26.01 -2.06 -21.04
N PHE A 169 25.68 -0.77 -20.93
CA PHE A 169 26.55 0.21 -20.30
C PHE A 169 26.66 -0.01 -18.78
N LEU A 170 25.53 -0.22 -18.09
CA LEU A 170 25.50 -0.52 -16.66
C LEU A 170 26.28 -1.78 -16.29
N ALA A 171 26.22 -2.82 -17.13
CA ALA A 171 26.99 -4.05 -16.91
C ALA A 171 28.50 -3.79 -16.86
N LYS A 172 29.02 -2.86 -17.67
CA LYS A 172 30.44 -2.47 -17.64
C LYS A 172 30.81 -1.75 -16.35
N ILE A 173 29.92 -0.88 -15.84
CA ILE A 173 30.13 -0.19 -14.55
C ILE A 173 30.13 -1.19 -13.40
N GLN A 174 29.19 -2.13 -13.39
CA GLN A 174 29.08 -3.17 -12.35
C GLN A 174 30.32 -4.08 -12.27
N GLN A 175 31.08 -4.25 -13.35
CA GLN A 175 32.35 -4.99 -13.33
C GLN A 175 33.46 -4.27 -12.54
N VAL A 176 33.39 -2.93 -12.45
CA VAL A 176 34.39 -2.10 -11.75
C VAL A 176 34.02 -1.91 -10.29
N VAL A 177 32.71 -1.89 -9.98
CA VAL A 177 32.22 -1.82 -8.60
C VAL A 177 32.40 -3.18 -7.95
N VAL A 178 33.55 -3.38 -7.30
CA VAL A 178 33.76 -4.51 -6.38
C VAL A 178 32.62 -4.49 -5.35
N LYS A 179 31.95 -5.63 -5.17
CA LYS A 179 30.97 -5.83 -4.09
C LYS A 179 31.68 -5.59 -2.75
N LEU A 180 31.56 -4.38 -2.22
CA LEU A 180 31.86 -4.06 -0.82
C LEU A 180 30.83 -4.70 0.10
#